data_AF-A0A1H5BM44-F1
#
_entry.id   AF-A0A1H5BM44-F1
#
_cell.length_a   1.000
_cell.length_b   1.000
_cell.length_c   1.000
_cell.angle_alpha   90.00
_cell.angle_beta   90.00
_cell.angle_gamma   90.00
#
_symmetry.space_group_name_H-M   'P 1'
#
loop_
_entity.id
_entity.type
_entity.pdbx_description
1 polymer ?
#
loop_
_entity_poly.entity_id
_entity_poly.type
_entity_poly.pdbx_seq_one_letter_code
_entity_poly.pdbx_strand_id
1 'polypeptide(L)'
;MTTEPAHEPIVIAIEVSEPGVADRLAALLTDLPGVRLAAPGEPADAVLVSPEKAPAAGSDIALTPREIEVLALLAEGASNKLIASRLGISVHTAKFHVGSLLDKLDATGRTDAIAHAVRIGVIHL
;
A
#
# COMPACT_ATOMS: atom_id res chain seq x y z
N MET A 1 -42.09 1.24 20.30
CA MET A 1 -41.40 0.18 19.54
C MET A 1 -41.19 0.76 18.15
N THR A 2 -40.06 1.43 17.93
CA THR A 2 -39.72 2.08 16.67
C THR A 2 -38.89 1.09 15.87
N THR A 3 -39.43 0.61 14.76
CA THR A 3 -38.74 -0.27 13.82
C THR A 3 -37.64 0.55 13.15
N GLU A 4 -36.37 0.27 13.45
CA GLU A 4 -35.23 0.79 12.68
C GLU A 4 -35.35 0.34 11.22
N PRO A 5 -35.01 1.19 10.24
CA PRO A 5 -35.01 0.79 8.84
C PRO A 5 -34.02 -0.35 8.65
N ALA A 6 -34.50 -1.47 8.10
CA ALA A 6 -33.65 -2.60 7.73
C ALA A 6 -32.73 -2.18 6.59
N HIS A 7 -31.54 -1.66 6.94
CA HIS A 7 -30.47 -1.46 5.98
C HIS A 7 -30.02 -2.85 5.48
N GLU A 8 -29.94 -3.01 4.16
CA GLU A 8 -29.43 -4.24 3.56
C GLU A 8 -28.02 -4.50 4.09
N PRO A 9 -27.73 -5.72 4.58
CA PRO A 9 -26.43 -6.00 5.15
C PRO A 9 -25.35 -5.90 4.07
N ILE A 10 -24.23 -5.26 4.41
CA ILE A 10 -23.06 -5.14 3.54
C ILE A 10 -22.47 -6.54 3.37
N VAL A 11 -22.39 -7.02 2.13
CA VAL A 11 -21.84 -8.31 1.76
C VAL A 11 -20.33 -8.19 1.58
N ILE A 12 -19.54 -8.97 2.32
CA ILE A 12 -18.08 -8.91 2.32
C ILE A 12 -17.51 -10.27 1.90
N ALA A 13 -16.64 -10.28 0.88
CA ALA A 13 -15.82 -11.45 0.56
C ALA A 13 -14.48 -11.38 1.32
N ILE A 14 -13.94 -12.54 1.73
CA ILE A 14 -12.64 -12.63 2.39
C ILE A 14 -11.71 -13.44 1.50
N GLU A 15 -10.61 -12.83 1.06
CA GLU A 15 -9.54 -13.49 0.33
C GLU A 15 -8.24 -13.39 1.12
N VAL A 16 -7.91 -14.47 1.81
CA VAL A 16 -6.77 -14.51 2.74
C VAL A 16 -6.04 -15.83 2.55
N SER A 17 -4.74 -15.74 2.31
CA SER A 17 -3.93 -16.92 2.01
C SER A 17 -3.65 -17.80 3.22
N GLU A 18 -3.63 -17.19 4.41
CA GLU A 18 -3.49 -17.90 5.68
C GLU A 18 -4.89 -18.37 6.16
N PRO A 19 -5.19 -19.68 6.11
CA PRO A 19 -6.53 -20.19 6.43
C PRO A 19 -6.94 -19.89 7.88
N GLY A 20 -5.98 -19.87 8.81
CA GLY A 20 -6.24 -19.53 10.21
C GLY A 20 -6.60 -18.05 10.43
N VAL A 21 -6.16 -17.16 9.54
CA VAL A 21 -6.54 -15.73 9.58
C VAL A 21 -7.91 -15.54 8.93
N ALA A 22 -8.18 -16.23 7.82
CA ALA A 22 -9.48 -16.23 7.15
C ALA A 22 -10.60 -16.64 8.13
N ASP A 23 -10.40 -17.74 8.86
CA ASP A 23 -11.37 -18.27 9.82
C ASP A 23 -11.64 -17.30 10.99
N ARG A 24 -10.57 -16.70 11.55
CA ARG A 24 -10.71 -15.69 12.61
C ARG A 24 -11.44 -14.44 12.16
N LEU A 25 -11.17 -13.96 10.94
CA LEU A 25 -11.87 -12.81 10.36
C LEU A 25 -13.34 -13.14 10.09
N ALA A 26 -13.63 -14.32 9.55
CA ALA A 26 -14.98 -14.76 9.31
C ALA A 26 -15.80 -14.81 10.62
N ALA A 27 -15.21 -15.34 11.69
CA ALA A 27 -15.84 -15.39 13.01
C ALA A 27 -16.15 -14.00 13.57
N LEU A 28 -15.24 -13.04 13.43
CA LEU A 28 -15.44 -11.67 13.91
C LEU A 28 -16.49 -10.91 13.08
N LEU A 29 -16.46 -11.05 11.76
CA LEU A 29 -17.33 -10.31 10.85
C LEU A 29 -18.78 -10.81 10.88
N THR A 30 -18.99 -12.10 11.16
CA THR A 30 -20.34 -12.68 11.28
C THR A 30 -21.08 -12.15 12.52
N ASP A 31 -20.37 -11.69 13.55
CA ASP A 31 -20.97 -11.12 14.76
C ASP A 31 -21.37 -9.64 14.59
N LEU A 32 -20.92 -8.98 13.52
CA LEU A 32 -21.20 -7.57 13.29
C LEU A 32 -22.60 -7.36 12.71
N PRO A 33 -23.47 -6.57 13.37
CA PRO A 33 -24.79 -6.26 12.82
C PRO A 33 -24.65 -5.45 11.52
N GLY A 34 -25.39 -5.85 10.48
CA GLY A 34 -25.36 -5.19 9.17
C GLY A 34 -24.21 -5.64 8.27
N VAL A 35 -23.49 -6.71 8.62
CA VAL A 35 -22.44 -7.30 7.79
C VAL A 35 -22.75 -8.78 7.53
N ARG A 36 -22.52 -9.24 6.30
CA ARG A 36 -22.65 -10.65 5.90
C ARG A 36 -21.44 -11.08 5.10
N LEU A 37 -21.00 -12.33 5.26
CA LEU A 37 -19.99 -12.91 4.38
C LEU A 37 -20.60 -13.42 3.07
N ALA A 38 -19.95 -13.13 1.96
CA ALA A 38 -20.35 -13.64 0.64
C ALA A 38 -20.16 -15.16 0.56
N ALA A 39 -21.14 -15.88 0.02
CA ALA A 39 -20.96 -17.27 -0.36
C ALA A 39 -20.04 -17.40 -1.60
N PRO A 40 -19.43 -18.57 -1.85
CA PRO A 40 -18.64 -18.78 -3.06
C PRO A 40 -19.45 -18.49 -4.33
N GLY A 41 -18.96 -17.56 -5.16
CA GLY A 41 -19.63 -17.14 -6.40
C GLY A 41 -20.74 -16.09 -6.22
N GLU A 42 -20.92 -15.57 -5.01
CA GLU A 42 -21.85 -14.48 -4.73
C GLU A 42 -21.17 -13.10 -4.92
N PRO A 43 -21.84 -12.10 -5.50
CA PRO A 43 -21.32 -10.74 -5.55
C PRO A 43 -21.20 -10.13 -4.14
N ALA A 44 -20.11 -9.41 -3.89
CA ALA A 44 -19.85 -8.73 -2.62
C ALA A 44 -19.77 -7.20 -2.81
N ASP A 45 -20.24 -6.45 -1.82
CA ASP A 45 -20.12 -4.99 -1.74
C ASP A 45 -18.69 -4.54 -1.41
N ALA A 46 -17.93 -5.39 -0.70
CA ALA A 46 -16.53 -5.17 -0.36
C ALA A 46 -15.73 -6.47 -0.29
N VAL A 47 -14.41 -6.39 -0.44
CA VAL A 47 -13.50 -7.54 -0.32
C VAL A 47 -12.42 -7.23 0.71
N LEU A 48 -12.28 -8.07 1.73
CA LEU A 48 -11.14 -8.10 2.64
C LEU A 48 -10.06 -8.97 2.04
N VAL A 49 -9.01 -8.34 1.53
CA VAL A 49 -7.80 -9.04 1.07
C VAL A 49 -6.74 -8.98 2.17
N SER A 50 -6.14 -10.12 2.52
CA SER A 50 -4.87 -10.05 3.24
C SER A 50 -3.78 -9.57 2.28
N PRO A 51 -2.85 -8.73 2.73
CA PRO A 51 -1.64 -8.44 1.98
C PRO A 51 -0.71 -9.66 2.04
N GLU A 52 -1.14 -10.81 1.55
CA GLU A 52 -0.17 -11.76 1.04
C GLU A 52 0.39 -11.10 -0.21
N LYS A 53 1.56 -10.45 -0.05
CA LYS A 53 2.33 -9.79 -1.10
C LYS A 53 1.39 -9.31 -2.20
N ALA A 54 0.69 -8.20 -1.94
CA ALA A 54 -0.18 -7.57 -2.93
C ALA A 54 0.46 -7.80 -4.29
N PRO A 55 -0.20 -8.47 -5.26
CA PRO A 55 0.30 -8.35 -6.62
C PRO A 55 0.34 -6.84 -6.79
N ALA A 56 1.54 -6.28 -6.91
CA ALA A 56 1.73 -4.87 -7.14
C ALA A 56 0.96 -4.63 -8.43
N ALA A 57 -0.29 -4.20 -8.28
CA ALA A 57 -1.20 -4.01 -9.38
C ALA A 57 -0.69 -2.75 -10.04
N GLY A 58 0.27 -2.96 -10.95
CA GLY A 58 0.92 -1.95 -11.76
C GLY A 58 2.14 -1.29 -11.09
N SER A 59 3.28 -1.98 -11.08
CA SER A 59 4.56 -1.46 -11.61
C SER A 59 5.66 -2.51 -11.50
N ASP A 60 6.20 -2.96 -12.63
CA ASP A 60 7.45 -3.74 -12.75
C ASP A 60 8.71 -3.01 -12.22
N ILE A 61 8.54 -1.92 -11.49
CA ILE A 61 9.63 -1.09 -10.98
C ILE A 61 10.09 -1.66 -9.64
N ALA A 62 10.97 -2.64 -9.70
CA ALA A 62 11.66 -3.18 -8.54
C ALA A 62 12.71 -2.18 -8.03
N LEU A 63 12.33 -1.33 -7.08
CA LEU A 63 13.28 -0.50 -6.35
C LEU A 63 14.09 -1.34 -5.37
N THR A 64 15.38 -1.03 -5.25
CA THR A 64 16.25 -1.61 -4.24
C THR A 64 15.91 -1.06 -2.85
N PRO A 65 16.27 -1.76 -1.76
CA PRO A 65 16.06 -1.26 -0.39
C PRO A 65 16.61 0.15 -0.18
N ARG A 66 17.78 0.44 -0.75
CA ARG A 66 18.41 1.76 -0.64
C ARG A 66 17.67 2.85 -1.39
N GLU A 67 17.08 2.53 -2.54
CA GLU A 67 16.24 3.47 -3.29
C GLU A 67 14.93 3.77 -2.57
N ILE A 68 14.35 2.78 -1.88
CA ILE A 68 13.17 2.97 -1.02
C ILE A 68 13.49 3.91 0.14
N GLU A 69 14.62 3.73 0.81
CA GLU A 69 15.07 4.64 1.87
C GLU A 69 15.24 6.08 1.37
N VAL A 70 15.87 6.26 0.19
CA VAL A 70 16.05 7.57 -0.43
C VAL A 70 14.71 8.20 -0.81
N LEU A 71 13.79 7.41 -1.36
CA LEU A 71 12.45 7.84 -1.74
C LEU A 71 11.62 8.29 -0.52
N ALA A 72 11.70 7.56 0.60
CA ALA A 72 11.04 7.94 1.85
C ALA A 72 11.57 9.29 2.37
N LEU A 73 12.88 9.49 2.35
CA LEU A 73 13.48 10.77 2.74
C LEU A 73 13.10 11.91 1.79
N LEU A 74 12.98 11.64 0.49
CA LEU A 74 12.49 12.62 -0.48
C LEU A 74 11.03 13.03 -0.20
N ALA A 75 10.18 12.07 0.17
CA ALA A 75 8.80 12.31 0.58
C ALA A 75 8.70 13.20 1.83
N GLU A 76 9.65 13.10 2.76
CA GLU A 76 9.80 14.01 3.90
C GLU A 76 10.35 15.41 3.52
N GLY A 77 10.66 15.65 2.24
CA GLY A 77 11.24 16.90 1.77
C GLY A 77 12.75 17.04 2.04
N ALA A 78 13.45 15.93 2.31
CA ALA A 78 14.89 15.97 2.60
C ALA A 78 15.71 16.40 1.37
N SER A 79 16.68 17.28 1.59
CA SER A 79 17.70 17.61 0.58
C SER A 79 18.74 16.48 0.45
N ASN A 80 19.47 16.43 -0.68
CA ASN A 80 20.54 15.44 -0.87
C ASN A 80 21.61 15.49 0.24
N LYS A 81 21.83 16.65 0.86
CA LYS A 81 22.74 16.79 2.01
C LYS A 81 22.18 16.12 3.26
N LEU A 82 20.88 16.26 3.50
CA LEU A 82 20.21 15.61 4.62
C LEU A 82 20.10 14.09 4.39
N ILE A 83 19.79 13.66 3.16
CA ILE A 83 19.79 12.26 2.76
C ILE A 83 21.16 11.64 3.02
N ALA A 84 22.23 12.29 2.54
CA ALA A 84 23.60 11.85 2.78
C ALA A 84 23.92 11.68 4.28
N SER A 85 23.52 12.66 5.09
CA SER A 85 23.71 12.62 6.54
C SER A 85 22.92 11.50 7.22
N ARG A 86 21.65 11.30 6.87
CA ARG A 86 20.79 10.27 7.49
C ARG A 86 21.22 8.86 7.10
N LEU A 87 21.71 8.71 5.87
CA LEU A 87 22.10 7.42 5.30
C LEU A 87 23.60 7.10 5.49
N GLY A 88 24.39 8.01 6.06
CA GLY A 88 25.82 7.80 6.31
C GLY A 88 26.68 7.72 5.04
N ILE A 89 26.30 8.43 3.98
CA ILE A 89 26.98 8.41 2.67
C ILE A 89 27.43 9.81 2.25
N SER A 90 28.23 9.91 1.18
CA SER A 90 28.61 11.21 0.62
C SER A 90 27.42 11.88 -0.10
N VAL A 91 27.43 13.21 -0.19
CA VAL A 91 26.43 13.97 -0.97
C VAL A 91 26.46 13.60 -2.45
N HIS A 92 27.63 13.23 -2.97
CA HIS A 92 27.77 12.73 -4.34
C HIS A 92 27.05 11.40 -4.52
N THR A 93 27.22 10.46 -3.58
CA THR A 93 26.51 9.17 -3.56
C THR A 93 25.00 9.35 -3.41
N ALA A 94 24.56 10.30 -2.58
CA ALA A 94 23.14 10.63 -2.47
C ALA A 94 22.57 11.18 -3.79
N LYS A 95 23.31 12.05 -4.51
CA LYS A 95 22.91 12.51 -5.86
C LYS A 95 22.79 11.34 -6.84
N PHE A 96 23.72 10.40 -6.79
CA PHE A 96 23.68 9.20 -7.62
C PHE A 96 22.43 8.37 -7.34
N HIS A 97 22.13 8.05 -6.08
CA HIS A 97 20.92 7.30 -5.73
C HIS A 97 19.63 8.02 -6.12
N VAL A 98 19.56 9.34 -5.92
CA VAL A 98 18.41 10.13 -6.37
C VAL A 98 18.27 10.06 -7.88
N GLY A 99 19.36 10.19 -8.65
CA GLY A 99 19.33 10.05 -10.10
C GLY A 99 18.80 8.68 -10.56
N SER A 100 19.40 7.60 -10.05
CA SER A 100 18.96 6.23 -10.38
C SER A 100 17.51 5.96 -9.98
N LEU A 101 17.03 6.52 -8.86
CA LEU A 101 15.64 6.44 -8.45
C LEU A 101 14.71 7.16 -9.44
N LEU A 102 15.06 8.38 -9.87
CA LEU A 102 14.27 9.13 -10.86
C LEU A 102 14.22 8.38 -12.20
N ASP A 103 15.36 7.87 -12.67
CA ASP A 103 15.44 7.10 -13.92
C ASP A 103 14.56 5.84 -13.85
N LYS A 104 14.59 5.12 -12.73
CA LYS A 104 13.76 3.92 -12.54
C LYS A 104 12.27 4.20 -12.45
N LEU A 105 11.89 5.36 -11.91
CA LEU A 105 10.50 5.79 -11.82
C LEU A 105 10.02 6.52 -13.07
N ASP A 106 10.87 6.65 -14.09
CA ASP A 106 10.65 7.48 -15.28
C ASP A 106 10.16 8.90 -14.92
N ALA A 107 10.73 9.45 -13.83
CA ALA A 107 10.26 10.67 -13.23
C ALA A 107 11.11 11.87 -13.66
N THR A 108 10.42 12.94 -14.04
CA THR A 108 11.06 14.20 -14.50
C THR A 108 11.65 15.03 -13.36
N GLY A 109 11.37 14.65 -12.11
CA GLY A 109 11.91 15.30 -10.93
C GLY A 109 11.42 14.67 -9.63
N ARG A 110 11.89 15.22 -8.50
CA ARG A 110 11.60 14.67 -7.16
C ARG A 110 10.11 14.61 -6.82
N THR A 111 9.35 15.65 -7.15
CA THR A 111 7.92 15.70 -6.85
C THR A 111 7.15 14.69 -7.68
N ASP A 112 7.52 14.56 -8.95
CA ASP A 112 6.97 13.59 -9.88
C ASP A 112 7.26 12.15 -9.42
N ALA A 113 8.48 11.88 -8.97
CA ALA A 113 8.86 10.58 -8.40
C ALA A 113 8.06 10.21 -7.15
N ILE A 114 7.85 11.18 -6.23
CA ILE A 114 7.05 10.95 -5.02
C ILE A 114 5.59 10.66 -5.41
N ALA A 115 5.00 11.47 -6.28
CA ALA A 115 3.62 11.28 -6.75
C ALA A 115 3.46 9.92 -7.45
N HIS A 116 4.43 9.55 -8.30
CA HIS A 116 4.46 8.26 -8.97
C HIS A 116 4.52 7.12 -7.96
N ALA A 117 5.43 7.20 -6.99
CA ALA A 117 5.62 6.17 -5.97
C ALA A 117 4.41 5.97 -5.06
N VAL A 118 3.69 7.05 -4.72
CA VAL A 118 2.43 6.98 -3.96
C VAL A 118 1.35 6.29 -4.78
N ARG A 119 1.22 6.64 -6.06
CA ARG A 119 0.23 6.06 -6.98
C ARG A 119 0.39 4.56 -7.15
N ILE A 120 1.63 4.06 -7.12
CA ILE A 120 1.95 2.63 -7.30
C ILE A 120 2.10 1.88 -5.95
N GLY A 121 1.83 2.56 -4.83
CA GLY A 121 1.81 1.96 -3.50
C GLY A 121 3.18 1.62 -2.90
N VAL A 122 4.28 2.20 -3.41
CA VAL A 122 5.63 1.96 -2.88
C VAL A 122 5.88 2.71 -1.57
N ILE A 123 5.25 3.87 -1.40
CA ILE A 123 5.24 4.66 -0.16
C ILE A 123 3.82 5.21 0.11
N HIS A 124 3.53 5.51 1.38
CA HIS A 124 2.30 6.15 1.82
C HIS A 124 2.63 7.50 2.47
N LEU A 125 1.83 8.53 2.18
CA LEU A 125 1.95 9.89 2.73
C LEU A 125 0.89 10.16 3.79
#